data_AF-A0A936MTM1-F1
#
_entry.id   AF-A0A936MTM1-F1
#
_cell.length_a   1.000
_cell.length_b   1.000
_cell.length_c   1.000
_cell.angle_alpha   90.00
_cell.angle_beta   90.00
_cell.angle_gamma   90.00
#
_symmetry.space_group_name_H-M   'P 1'
#
loop_
_entity.id
_entity.type
_entity.pdbx_description
1 polymer ?
#
loop_
_entity_poly.entity_id
_entity_poly.type
_entity_poly.pdbx_seq_one_letter_code
_entity_poly.pdbx_strand_id
1 'polypeptide(L)'
;MPDTTAPTDPSALLFPAFLYGPHATCRRKMKAEAKKWAKRFEERGDFPEPKLIPVPPGSVMICSGVEADMIAFGEDTYDPHWFFYLVDFLLMEASASSSLPREVFRPNCEAFACRYPWGALAIAITPWETTIARMSQRLEAVLSFWEQLDTLRYLRIRQYTLTSLMHYYYEGTIRMWVDTPAGSVKDVLRAAMERMRNASEDEIHARMMRRLHEVADSDPELKHREWLKSPGLLEAELTRTNADPACYNELSTGITGSYSDILRDLDAQYPGG
;
A
#
# COMPACT_ATOMS: atom_id res chain seq x y z
N MET A 1 -38.94 -33.91 13.21
CA MET A 1 -37.59 -33.35 13.34
C MET A 1 -37.55 -32.09 12.49
N PRO A 2 -37.44 -30.90 13.08
CA PRO A 2 -37.34 -29.69 12.27
C PRO A 2 -35.91 -29.56 11.75
N ASP A 3 -35.78 -29.51 10.43
CA ASP A 3 -34.57 -29.08 9.74
C ASP A 3 -34.21 -27.67 10.22
N THR A 4 -33.10 -27.58 10.94
CA THR A 4 -32.50 -26.30 11.31
C THR A 4 -31.59 -25.89 10.17
N THR A 5 -32.15 -25.14 9.22
CA THR A 5 -31.36 -24.31 8.32
C THR A 5 -30.54 -23.34 9.16
N ALA A 6 -29.23 -23.59 9.24
CA ALA A 6 -28.29 -22.64 9.81
C ALA A 6 -28.40 -21.31 9.03
N PRO A 7 -28.50 -20.15 9.71
CA PRO A 7 -28.53 -18.88 9.02
C PRO A 7 -27.18 -18.66 8.33
N THR A 8 -27.19 -18.62 7.00
CA THR A 8 -26.05 -18.17 6.19
C THR A 8 -25.79 -16.72 6.55
N ASP A 9 -24.73 -16.47 7.32
CA ASP A 9 -24.32 -15.14 7.76
C ASP A 9 -24.11 -14.22 6.53
N PRO A 10 -24.95 -13.19 6.32
CA PRO A 10 -24.99 -12.43 5.07
C PRO A 10 -23.79 -11.50 4.82
N SER A 11 -22.73 -11.56 5.63
CA SER A 11 -21.53 -10.74 5.43
C SER A 11 -20.21 -11.49 5.62
N ALA A 12 -20.16 -12.77 5.23
CA ALA A 12 -18.89 -13.49 5.25
C ALA A 12 -17.83 -12.73 4.43
N LEU A 13 -16.70 -12.38 5.06
CA LEU A 13 -15.59 -11.72 4.37
C LEU A 13 -14.97 -12.70 3.37
N LEU A 14 -14.89 -12.31 2.10
CA LEU A 14 -14.50 -13.19 1.00
C LEU A 14 -13.16 -12.79 0.40
N PHE A 15 -12.22 -13.74 0.32
CA PHE A 15 -10.88 -13.53 -0.25
C PHE A 15 -10.59 -14.53 -1.37
N PRO A 16 -9.70 -14.20 -2.33
CA PRO A 16 -9.34 -15.12 -3.39
C PRO A 16 -8.76 -16.43 -2.86
N ALA A 17 -9.25 -17.55 -3.40
CA ALA A 17 -8.87 -18.90 -2.98
C ALA A 17 -7.39 -19.25 -3.22
N PHE A 18 -6.68 -18.46 -4.02
CA PHE A 18 -5.25 -18.61 -4.21
C PHE A 18 -4.43 -18.03 -3.06
N LEU A 19 -5.04 -17.32 -2.10
CA LEU A 19 -4.36 -16.75 -0.94
C LEU A 19 -4.24 -17.74 0.23
N TYR A 20 -4.99 -18.85 0.23
CA TYR A 20 -5.01 -19.80 1.35
C TYR A 20 -4.58 -21.21 0.93
N GLY A 21 -3.74 -21.84 1.77
CA GLY A 21 -3.19 -23.17 1.55
C GLY A 21 -1.67 -23.19 1.68
N PRO A 22 -0.98 -24.27 1.28
CA PRO A 22 0.47 -24.29 1.26
C PRO A 22 1.04 -23.23 0.31
N HIS A 23 2.12 -22.54 0.70
CA HIS A 23 2.69 -21.39 -0.02
C HIS A 23 2.93 -21.67 -1.51
N ALA A 24 3.63 -22.77 -1.83
CA ALA A 24 3.94 -23.14 -3.21
C ALA A 24 2.68 -23.34 -4.07
N THR A 25 1.61 -23.88 -3.48
CA THR A 25 0.32 -24.05 -4.15
C THR A 25 -0.35 -22.70 -4.40
N CYS A 26 -0.34 -21.82 -3.39
CA CYS A 26 -0.88 -20.46 -3.49
C CYS A 26 -0.17 -19.66 -4.60
N ARG A 27 1.17 -19.68 -4.61
CA ARG A 27 1.99 -19.01 -5.63
C ARG A 27 1.71 -19.52 -7.04
N ARG A 28 1.59 -20.84 -7.24
CA ARG A 28 1.25 -21.43 -8.54
C ARG A 28 -0.14 -21.00 -9.02
N LYS A 29 -1.13 -21.01 -8.13
CA LYS A 29 -2.51 -20.57 -8.44
C LYS A 29 -2.57 -19.08 -8.76
N MET A 30 -1.87 -18.25 -7.98
CA MET A 30 -1.76 -16.81 -8.23
C MET A 30 -1.21 -16.54 -9.63
N LYS A 31 -0.11 -17.19 -10.04
CA LYS A 31 0.46 -17.03 -11.39
C LYS A 31 -0.50 -17.44 -12.51
N ALA A 32 -1.29 -18.49 -12.29
CA ALA A 32 -2.31 -18.90 -13.24
C ALA A 32 -3.43 -17.86 -13.36
N GLU A 33 -3.87 -17.29 -12.23
CA GLU A 33 -4.88 -16.23 -12.21
C GLU A 33 -4.36 -14.93 -12.86
N ALA A 34 -3.09 -14.56 -12.63
CA ALA A 34 -2.44 -13.41 -13.25
C ALA A 34 -2.45 -13.48 -14.78
N LYS A 35 -2.05 -14.64 -15.35
CA LYS A 35 -2.07 -14.87 -16.80
C LYS A 35 -3.48 -14.82 -17.37
N LYS A 36 -4.46 -15.33 -16.63
CA LYS A 36 -5.87 -15.31 -17.00
C LYS A 36 -6.43 -13.88 -17.00
N TRP A 37 -6.04 -13.04 -16.04
CA TRP A 37 -6.38 -11.62 -15.98
C TRP A 37 -5.80 -10.85 -17.17
N ALA A 38 -4.50 -11.00 -17.41
CA ALA A 38 -3.82 -10.37 -18.55
C ALA A 38 -4.51 -10.70 -19.87
N LYS A 39 -4.64 -12.00 -20.17
CA LYS A 39 -5.27 -12.48 -21.41
C LYS A 39 -6.70 -11.99 -21.57
N ARG A 40 -7.54 -12.08 -20.53
CA ARG A 40 -8.95 -11.71 -20.64
C ARG A 40 -9.13 -10.21 -20.85
N PHE A 41 -8.31 -9.39 -20.19
CA PHE A 41 -8.36 -7.95 -20.38
C PHE A 41 -7.93 -7.55 -21.79
N GLU A 42 -6.91 -8.19 -22.36
CA GLU A 42 -6.53 -7.98 -23.77
C GLU A 42 -7.63 -8.38 -24.75
N GLU A 43 -8.31 -9.51 -24.51
CA GLU A 43 -9.33 -10.03 -25.40
C GLU A 43 -10.66 -9.26 -25.31
N ARG A 44 -11.02 -8.75 -24.13
CA ARG A 44 -12.39 -8.28 -23.83
C ARG A 44 -12.48 -6.97 -23.05
N GLY A 45 -11.36 -6.42 -22.58
CA GLY A 45 -11.34 -5.21 -21.75
C GLY A 45 -11.88 -5.40 -20.34
N ASP A 46 -12.03 -6.64 -19.85
CA ASP A 46 -12.52 -6.96 -18.52
C ASP A 46 -11.63 -7.94 -17.75
N PHE A 47 -11.89 -8.13 -16.46
CA PHE A 47 -11.18 -9.09 -15.61
C PHE A 47 -12.12 -10.21 -15.19
N PRO A 48 -11.61 -11.45 -15.07
CA PRO A 48 -12.42 -12.55 -14.59
C PRO A 48 -12.65 -12.44 -13.08
N GLU A 49 -13.88 -12.70 -12.65
CA GLU A 49 -14.19 -12.84 -11.23
C GLU A 49 -13.31 -13.93 -10.59
N PRO A 50 -12.57 -13.62 -9.52
CA PRO A 50 -11.74 -14.61 -8.84
C PRO A 50 -12.62 -15.63 -8.10
N LYS A 51 -12.12 -16.84 -7.93
CA LYS A 51 -12.75 -17.79 -7.01
C LYS A 51 -12.56 -17.28 -5.58
N LEU A 52 -13.66 -16.93 -4.91
CA LEU A 52 -13.66 -16.41 -3.55
C LEU A 52 -13.99 -17.51 -2.53
N ILE A 53 -13.40 -17.42 -1.34
CA ILE A 53 -13.66 -18.28 -0.18
C ILE A 53 -13.82 -17.43 1.09
N PRO A 54 -14.61 -17.89 2.08
CA PRO A 54 -14.79 -17.17 3.33
C PRO A 54 -13.52 -17.14 4.17
N VAL A 55 -13.30 -16.01 4.85
CA VAL A 55 -12.23 -15.77 5.81
C VAL A 55 -12.84 -15.67 7.20
N PRO A 56 -12.50 -16.57 8.14
CA PRO A 56 -12.95 -16.45 9.52
C PRO A 56 -12.43 -15.14 10.17
N PRO A 57 -13.25 -14.43 10.97
CA PRO A 57 -12.77 -13.34 11.82
C PRO A 57 -11.58 -13.77 12.68
N GLY A 58 -10.63 -12.87 12.88
CA GLY A 58 -9.38 -13.13 13.60
C GLY A 58 -8.30 -13.84 12.78
N SER A 59 -8.58 -14.25 11.54
CA SER A 59 -7.55 -14.83 10.66
C SER A 59 -6.36 -13.89 10.48
N VAL A 60 -5.16 -14.49 10.46
CA VAL A 60 -3.90 -13.76 10.29
C VAL A 60 -3.50 -13.73 8.82
N MET A 61 -3.41 -12.54 8.27
CA MET A 61 -3.07 -12.22 6.89
C MET A 61 -1.59 -11.82 6.80
N ILE A 62 -0.80 -12.53 6.01
CA ILE A 62 0.64 -12.28 5.86
C ILE A 62 0.87 -11.25 4.77
N CYS A 63 1.32 -10.07 5.15
CA CYS A 63 1.37 -8.87 4.31
C CYS A 63 2.76 -8.56 3.72
N SER A 64 3.82 -9.32 4.03
CA SER A 64 5.14 -9.15 3.43
C SER A 64 5.81 -10.51 3.20
N GLY A 65 6.48 -10.68 2.05
CA GLY A 65 6.84 -12.01 1.53
C GLY A 65 8.24 -12.55 1.84
N VAL A 66 9.14 -11.82 2.49
CA VAL A 66 10.49 -12.35 2.79
C VAL A 66 10.77 -12.34 4.29
N GLU A 67 10.60 -11.20 4.95
CA GLU A 67 10.83 -11.09 6.39
C GLU A 67 9.71 -11.75 7.20
N ALA A 68 8.44 -11.57 6.80
CA ALA A 68 7.33 -12.19 7.50
C ALA A 68 7.28 -13.70 7.23
N ASP A 69 7.71 -14.18 6.05
CA ASP A 69 7.82 -15.61 5.79
C ASP A 69 8.89 -16.25 6.71
N MET A 70 10.04 -15.60 6.91
CA MET A 70 11.05 -16.10 7.85
C MET A 70 10.64 -16.01 9.33
N ILE A 71 9.91 -14.96 9.73
CA ILE A 71 9.43 -14.74 11.11
C ILE A 71 8.22 -15.62 11.44
N ALA A 72 7.32 -15.86 10.47
CA ALA A 72 6.09 -16.60 10.69
C ALA A 72 6.27 -18.11 10.68
N PHE A 73 7.28 -18.65 9.98
CA PHE A 73 7.27 -20.06 9.60
C PHE A 73 8.34 -20.95 10.21
N GLY A 74 9.42 -20.43 10.82
CA GLY A 74 10.53 -21.31 11.17
C GLY A 74 10.94 -22.19 9.98
N GLU A 75 11.20 -23.49 10.19
CA GLU A 75 11.50 -24.44 9.11
C GLU A 75 10.25 -25.14 8.51
N ASP A 76 9.09 -25.09 9.17
CA ASP A 76 7.90 -25.90 8.83
C ASP A 76 6.88 -25.12 7.98
N THR A 77 7.18 -25.03 6.68
CA THR A 77 6.37 -24.31 5.67
C THR A 77 5.10 -25.06 5.18
N TYR A 78 4.65 -26.09 5.90
CA TYR A 78 3.59 -27.00 5.43
C TYR A 78 2.17 -26.60 5.84
N ASP A 79 2.00 -25.76 6.86
CA ASP A 79 0.68 -25.39 7.35
C ASP A 79 -0.04 -24.41 6.39
N PRO A 80 -1.37 -24.53 6.21
CA PRO A 80 -2.14 -23.57 5.43
C PRO A 80 -2.22 -22.18 6.09
N HIS A 81 -1.77 -21.15 5.36
CA HIS A 81 -1.83 -19.75 5.82
C HIS A 81 -2.47 -18.84 4.78
N TRP A 82 -2.82 -17.62 5.21
CA TRP A 82 -3.32 -16.57 4.33
C TRP A 82 -2.17 -15.66 3.84
N PHE A 83 -1.66 -15.94 2.65
CA PHE A 83 -0.56 -15.21 2.02
C PHE A 83 -1.06 -13.95 1.31
N PHE A 84 -1.50 -12.95 2.07
CA PHE A 84 -2.12 -11.72 1.54
C PHE A 84 -1.24 -10.96 0.55
N TYR A 85 0.08 -10.94 0.76
CA TYR A 85 1.02 -10.31 -0.16
C TYR A 85 0.96 -10.88 -1.58
N LEU A 86 0.39 -12.07 -1.80
CA LEU A 86 0.23 -12.61 -3.16
C LEU A 86 -0.77 -11.81 -4.01
N VAL A 87 -1.61 -10.95 -3.41
CA VAL A 87 -2.40 -9.98 -4.19
C VAL A 87 -1.48 -8.99 -4.90
N ASP A 88 -0.43 -8.52 -4.24
CA ASP A 88 0.59 -7.64 -4.81
C ASP A 88 1.25 -8.30 -6.03
N PHE A 89 1.70 -9.55 -5.83
CA PHE A 89 2.32 -10.33 -6.89
C PHE A 89 1.35 -10.66 -8.02
N LEU A 90 0.05 -10.85 -7.75
CA LEU A 90 -0.96 -11.01 -8.80
C LEU A 90 -0.96 -9.80 -9.74
N LEU A 91 -1.00 -8.59 -9.18
CA LEU A 91 -1.05 -7.35 -9.96
C LEU A 91 0.23 -7.16 -10.79
N MET A 92 1.40 -7.42 -10.19
CA MET A 92 2.69 -7.38 -10.88
C MET A 92 2.79 -8.40 -12.01
N GLU A 93 2.48 -9.67 -11.73
CA GLU A 93 2.56 -10.78 -12.69
C GLU A 93 1.52 -10.62 -13.81
N ALA A 94 0.33 -10.09 -13.52
CA ALA A 94 -0.69 -9.81 -14.53
C ALA A 94 -0.22 -8.69 -15.46
N SER A 95 0.34 -7.60 -14.91
CA SER A 95 0.90 -6.53 -15.72
C SER A 95 2.10 -6.99 -16.55
N ALA A 96 2.96 -7.87 -16.02
CA ALA A 96 4.11 -8.42 -16.75
C ALA A 96 3.71 -9.45 -17.83
N SER A 97 2.57 -10.12 -17.65
CA SER A 97 2.01 -11.07 -18.62
C SER A 97 1.19 -10.39 -19.71
N SER A 98 0.89 -9.10 -19.56
CA SER A 98 0.17 -8.28 -20.52
C SER A 98 1.12 -7.68 -21.55
N SER A 99 0.72 -7.73 -22.81
CA SER A 99 1.30 -7.01 -23.95
C SER A 99 0.89 -5.54 -23.99
N LEU A 100 -0.18 -5.15 -23.29
CA LEU A 100 -0.58 -3.76 -23.17
C LEU A 100 0.41 -2.95 -22.32
N PRO A 101 0.57 -1.65 -22.63
CA PRO A 101 1.36 -0.76 -21.79
C PRO A 101 0.85 -0.71 -20.34
N ARG A 102 1.77 -0.54 -19.38
CA ARG A 102 1.47 -0.60 -17.94
C ARG A 102 0.47 0.48 -17.52
N GLU A 103 0.60 1.66 -18.10
CA GLU A 103 -0.27 2.82 -17.90
C GLU A 103 -1.73 2.57 -18.34
N VAL A 104 -1.96 1.59 -19.23
CA VAL A 104 -3.30 1.16 -19.64
C VAL A 104 -3.79 0.03 -18.75
N PHE A 105 -2.97 -1.00 -18.53
CA PHE A 105 -3.39 -2.20 -17.81
C PHE A 105 -3.61 -1.93 -16.31
N ARG A 106 -2.67 -1.25 -15.67
CA ARG A 106 -2.62 -1.11 -14.20
C ARG A 106 -3.82 -0.37 -13.64
N PRO A 107 -4.24 0.81 -14.17
CA PRO A 107 -5.39 1.52 -13.59
C PRO A 107 -6.68 0.71 -13.66
N ASN A 108 -6.88 -0.04 -14.75
CA ASN A 108 -8.05 -0.91 -14.91
C ASN A 108 -8.02 -2.09 -13.94
N CYS A 109 -6.84 -2.69 -13.74
CA CYS A 109 -6.62 -3.77 -12.79
C CYS A 109 -6.85 -3.31 -11.34
N GLU A 110 -6.33 -2.13 -10.97
CA GLU A 110 -6.55 -1.51 -9.66
C GLU A 110 -8.04 -1.22 -9.44
N ALA A 111 -8.72 -0.61 -10.41
CA ALA A 111 -10.16 -0.32 -10.33
C ALA A 111 -10.99 -1.60 -10.13
N PHE A 112 -10.65 -2.69 -10.84
CA PHE A 112 -11.31 -3.98 -10.67
C PHE A 112 -11.09 -4.56 -9.27
N ALA A 113 -9.84 -4.60 -8.80
CA ALA A 113 -9.50 -5.17 -7.49
C ALA A 113 -10.08 -4.35 -6.32
N CYS A 114 -10.12 -3.01 -6.43
CA CYS A 114 -10.71 -2.12 -5.42
C CYS A 114 -12.22 -2.31 -5.21
N ARG A 115 -12.91 -3.09 -6.06
CA ARG A 115 -14.29 -3.53 -5.81
C ARG A 115 -14.41 -4.49 -4.61
N TYR A 116 -13.30 -5.04 -4.13
CA TYR A 116 -13.27 -6.02 -3.06
C TYR A 116 -12.43 -5.52 -1.87
N PRO A 117 -12.77 -5.92 -0.63
CA PRO A 117 -12.00 -5.55 0.56
C PRO A 117 -10.51 -5.89 0.46
N TRP A 118 -10.19 -7.10 -0.03
CA TRP A 118 -8.82 -7.57 -0.16
C TRP A 118 -8.02 -6.75 -1.17
N GLY A 119 -8.64 -6.33 -2.28
CA GLY A 119 -7.98 -5.55 -3.32
C GLY A 119 -7.78 -4.09 -2.89
N ALA A 120 -8.82 -3.50 -2.28
CA ALA A 120 -8.74 -2.16 -1.70
C ALA A 120 -7.58 -2.05 -0.69
N LEU A 121 -7.47 -3.00 0.25
CA LEU A 121 -6.38 -3.00 1.22
C LEU A 121 -5.01 -3.25 0.57
N ALA A 122 -4.89 -4.25 -0.30
CA ALA A 122 -3.61 -4.60 -0.92
C ALA A 122 -3.04 -3.42 -1.71
N ILE A 123 -3.87 -2.75 -2.50
CA ILE A 123 -3.47 -1.60 -3.30
C ILE A 123 -3.13 -0.39 -2.43
N ALA A 124 -3.81 -0.21 -1.29
CA ALA A 124 -3.50 0.86 -0.36
C ALA A 124 -2.12 0.66 0.32
N ILE A 125 -1.81 -0.56 0.75
CA ILE A 125 -0.54 -0.85 1.46
C ILE A 125 0.64 -1.15 0.54
N THR A 126 0.45 -1.05 -0.77
CA THR A 126 1.53 -1.17 -1.75
C THR A 126 1.83 0.20 -2.38
N PRO A 127 3.06 0.73 -2.22
CA PRO A 127 3.43 2.05 -2.71
C PRO A 127 3.83 2.00 -4.19
N TRP A 128 2.86 1.93 -5.10
CA TRP A 128 3.17 2.07 -6.52
C TRP A 128 2.56 3.33 -7.14
N GLU A 129 3.39 4.11 -7.82
CA GLU A 129 3.00 5.22 -8.71
C GLU A 129 1.85 6.04 -8.12
N THR A 130 2.15 6.67 -6.99
CA THR A 130 1.15 7.29 -6.14
C THR A 130 1.08 8.79 -6.43
N THR A 131 -0.03 9.24 -6.98
CA THR A 131 -0.42 10.66 -6.96
C THR A 131 -1.38 10.91 -5.80
N ILE A 132 -1.56 12.17 -5.40
CA ILE A 132 -2.58 12.56 -4.41
C ILE A 132 -3.96 11.98 -4.78
N ALA A 133 -4.36 12.07 -6.05
CA ALA A 133 -5.65 11.58 -6.52
C ALA A 133 -5.78 10.05 -6.35
N ARG A 134 -4.77 9.29 -6.81
CA ARG A 134 -4.76 7.83 -6.69
C ARG A 134 -4.72 7.39 -5.23
N MET A 135 -3.88 8.01 -4.41
CA MET A 135 -3.81 7.68 -2.98
C MET A 135 -5.14 7.92 -2.28
N SER A 136 -5.80 9.05 -2.57
CA SER A 136 -7.10 9.36 -1.98
C SER A 136 -8.16 8.33 -2.37
N GLN A 137 -8.18 7.90 -3.64
CA GLN A 137 -9.09 6.84 -4.09
C GLN A 137 -8.83 5.50 -3.40
N ARG A 138 -7.55 5.12 -3.22
CA ARG A 138 -7.15 3.89 -2.53
C ARG A 138 -7.58 3.92 -1.06
N LEU A 139 -7.34 5.03 -0.38
CA LEU A 139 -7.75 5.23 1.01
C LEU A 139 -9.27 5.23 1.17
N GLU A 140 -10.02 5.85 0.27
CA GLU A 140 -11.49 5.79 0.25
C GLU A 140 -12.01 4.35 0.09
N ALA A 141 -11.40 3.57 -0.80
CA ALA A 141 -11.76 2.18 -0.99
C ALA A 141 -11.53 1.37 0.29
N VAL A 142 -10.42 1.57 1.01
CA VAL A 142 -10.20 0.90 2.30
C VAL A 142 -11.22 1.34 3.35
N LEU A 143 -11.51 2.65 3.42
CA LEU A 143 -12.45 3.20 4.40
C LEU A 143 -13.88 2.69 4.19
N SER A 144 -14.27 2.39 2.95
CA SER A 144 -15.60 1.81 2.64
C SER A 144 -15.74 0.36 3.10
N PHE A 145 -14.63 -0.38 3.21
CA PHE A 145 -14.57 -1.77 3.70
C PHE A 145 -14.03 -1.91 5.12
N TRP A 146 -13.86 -0.80 5.86
CA TRP A 146 -13.13 -0.77 7.11
C TRP A 146 -13.59 -1.81 8.13
N GLU A 147 -14.90 -1.87 8.41
CA GLU A 147 -15.44 -2.76 9.45
C GLU A 147 -15.23 -4.24 9.11
N GLN A 148 -15.28 -4.59 7.82
CA GLN A 148 -15.01 -5.95 7.38
C GLN A 148 -13.53 -6.30 7.55
N LEU A 149 -12.64 -5.40 7.15
CA LEU A 149 -11.20 -5.59 7.22
C LEU A 149 -10.68 -5.61 8.67
N ASP A 150 -11.25 -4.82 9.57
CA ASP A 150 -10.80 -4.74 10.98
C ASP A 150 -11.09 -6.02 11.79
N THR A 151 -11.89 -6.94 11.24
CA THR A 151 -12.08 -8.28 11.80
C THR A 151 -10.82 -9.15 11.72
N LEU A 152 -9.85 -8.80 10.88
CA LEU A 152 -8.65 -9.59 10.61
C LEU A 152 -7.44 -9.12 11.44
N ARG A 153 -6.35 -9.89 11.35
CA ARG A 153 -5.02 -9.52 11.87
C ARG A 153 -4.01 -9.55 10.75
N TYR A 154 -3.01 -8.67 10.80
CA TYR A 154 -2.06 -8.48 9.71
C TYR A 154 -0.65 -8.71 10.20
N LEU A 155 0.04 -9.70 9.65
CA LEU A 155 1.41 -10.04 9.99
C LEU A 155 2.37 -9.43 8.96
N ARG A 156 3.28 -8.58 9.45
CA ARG A 156 4.46 -8.10 8.73
C ARG A 156 5.69 -8.45 9.57
N ILE A 157 6.39 -7.45 10.12
CA ILE A 157 7.47 -7.63 11.11
C ILE A 157 6.89 -8.07 12.47
N ARG A 158 5.64 -7.68 12.73
CA ARG A 158 4.82 -8.05 13.89
C ARG A 158 3.36 -8.10 13.47
N GLN A 159 2.49 -8.52 14.38
CA GLN A 159 1.05 -8.52 14.15
C GLN A 159 0.45 -7.12 14.38
N TYR A 160 -0.46 -6.72 13.50
CA TYR A 160 -1.17 -5.44 13.51
C TYR A 160 -2.70 -5.66 13.48
N THR A 161 -3.44 -4.73 14.08
CA THR A 161 -4.85 -4.47 13.73
C THR A 161 -4.90 -3.67 12.42
N LEU A 162 -6.09 -3.53 11.79
CA LEU A 162 -6.20 -2.67 10.61
C LEU A 162 -5.79 -1.23 10.95
N THR A 163 -6.27 -0.72 12.08
CA THR A 163 -5.94 0.62 12.59
C THR A 163 -4.42 0.84 12.67
N SER A 164 -3.69 -0.09 13.31
CA SER A 164 -2.24 0.04 13.45
C SER A 164 -1.48 -0.17 12.14
N LEU A 165 -1.99 -1.04 11.25
CA LEU A 165 -1.42 -1.24 9.91
C LEU A 165 -1.53 0.04 9.08
N MET A 166 -2.72 0.63 9.01
CA MET A 166 -2.97 1.84 8.24
C MET A 166 -2.19 3.02 8.81
N HIS A 167 -2.10 3.16 10.14
CA HIS A 167 -1.23 4.17 10.74
C HIS A 167 0.23 3.97 10.34
N TYR A 168 0.73 2.72 10.37
CA TYR A 168 2.11 2.42 10.00
C TYR A 168 2.42 2.81 8.54
N TYR A 169 1.55 2.45 7.58
CA TYR A 169 1.80 2.76 6.16
C TYR A 169 1.63 4.23 5.81
N TYR A 170 0.76 4.96 6.54
CA TYR A 170 0.40 6.34 6.22
C TYR A 170 0.89 7.35 7.26
N GLU A 171 1.82 6.97 8.16
CA GLU A 171 2.34 7.87 9.19
C GLU A 171 2.92 9.16 8.58
N GLY A 172 3.74 9.03 7.54
CA GLY A 172 4.32 10.18 6.86
C GLY A 172 3.26 11.07 6.20
N THR A 173 2.27 10.46 5.54
CA THR A 173 1.14 11.17 4.94
C THR A 173 0.37 11.93 6.01
N ILE A 174 0.06 11.29 7.14
CA ILE A 174 -0.65 11.92 8.27
C ILE A 174 0.16 13.10 8.81
N ARG A 175 1.46 12.91 9.08
CA ARG A 175 2.33 13.98 9.60
C ARG A 175 2.45 15.16 8.64
N MET A 176 2.49 14.89 7.33
CA MET A 176 2.60 15.93 6.33
C MET A 176 1.30 16.73 6.18
N TRP A 177 0.15 16.05 6.23
CA TRP A 177 -1.15 16.61 5.81
C TRP A 177 -2.11 16.95 6.94
N VAL A 178 -1.85 16.51 8.17
CA VAL A 178 -2.70 16.77 9.34
C VAL A 178 -1.86 17.39 10.46
N ASP A 179 -1.98 18.71 10.63
CA ASP A 179 -1.15 19.46 11.58
C ASP A 179 -1.52 19.15 13.06
N THR A 180 -2.75 18.71 13.33
CA THR A 180 -3.19 18.27 14.66
C THR A 180 -4.09 17.05 14.55
N PRO A 181 -3.53 15.83 14.52
CA PRO A 181 -4.31 14.60 14.41
C PRO A 181 -5.25 14.44 15.61
N ALA A 182 -6.55 14.31 15.34
CA ALA A 182 -7.57 14.12 16.36
C ALA A 182 -8.57 13.04 15.92
N GLY A 183 -9.10 12.29 16.89
CA GLY A 183 -10.07 11.23 16.64
C GLY A 183 -9.44 9.88 16.28
N SER A 184 -10.19 9.04 15.57
CA SER A 184 -9.72 7.72 15.14
C SER A 184 -8.79 7.83 13.92
N VAL A 185 -8.01 6.79 13.63
CA VAL A 185 -7.19 6.72 12.40
C VAL A 185 -8.04 6.93 11.14
N LYS A 186 -9.30 6.47 11.14
CA LYS A 186 -10.23 6.70 10.02
C LYS A 186 -10.49 8.19 9.81
N ASP A 187 -10.69 8.93 10.90
CA ASP A 187 -11.02 10.36 10.84
C ASP A 187 -9.79 11.17 10.41
N VAL A 188 -8.62 10.82 10.94
CA VAL A 188 -7.35 11.43 10.56
C VAL A 188 -7.03 11.18 9.08
N LEU A 189 -7.24 9.96 8.56
CA LEU A 189 -7.04 9.65 7.14
C LEU A 189 -8.01 10.43 6.24
N ARG A 190 -9.27 10.60 6.66
CA ARG A 190 -10.24 11.44 5.93
C ARG A 190 -9.81 12.90 5.87
N ALA A 191 -9.38 13.46 6.99
CA ALA A 191 -8.88 14.82 7.05
C ALA A 191 -7.64 15.02 6.16
N ALA A 192 -6.70 14.05 6.17
CA ALA A 192 -5.54 14.07 5.28
C ALA A 192 -5.96 14.09 3.80
N MET A 193 -6.87 13.21 3.38
CA MET A 193 -7.37 13.17 2.00
C MET A 193 -8.06 14.45 1.58
N GLU A 194 -8.92 15.00 2.43
CA GLU A 194 -9.60 16.26 2.17
C GLU A 194 -8.60 17.41 2.00
N ARG A 195 -7.57 17.48 2.85
CA ARG A 195 -6.54 18.51 2.74
C ARG A 195 -5.73 18.35 1.45
N MET A 196 -5.27 17.14 1.16
CA MET A 196 -4.50 16.84 -0.05
C MET A 196 -5.23 17.24 -1.33
N ARG A 197 -6.54 16.94 -1.43
CA ARG A 197 -7.36 17.24 -2.61
C ARG A 197 -7.55 18.72 -2.87
N ASN A 198 -7.52 19.53 -1.82
CA ASN A 198 -7.80 20.96 -1.88
C ASN A 198 -6.54 21.82 -1.79
N ALA A 199 -5.37 21.20 -1.65
CA ALA A 199 -4.10 21.91 -1.53
C ALA A 199 -3.71 22.55 -2.88
N SER A 200 -3.22 23.79 -2.83
CA SER A 200 -2.57 24.42 -3.98
C SER A 200 -1.19 23.81 -4.24
N GLU A 201 -0.63 24.05 -5.42
CA GLU A 201 0.75 23.65 -5.74
C GLU A 201 1.76 24.25 -4.75
N ASP A 202 1.59 25.53 -4.38
CA ASP A 202 2.40 26.21 -3.37
C ASP A 202 2.32 25.54 -2.00
N GLU A 203 1.11 25.12 -1.58
CA GLU A 203 0.93 24.40 -0.33
C GLU A 203 1.59 23.02 -0.36
N ILE A 204 1.41 22.27 -1.45
CA ILE A 204 2.05 20.96 -1.64
C ILE A 204 3.56 21.13 -1.50
N HIS A 205 4.14 22.09 -2.20
CA HIS A 205 5.58 22.35 -2.18
C HIS A 205 6.06 22.75 -0.77
N ALA A 206 5.36 23.66 -0.10
CA ALA A 206 5.70 24.08 1.26
C ALA A 206 5.65 22.93 2.28
N ARG A 207 4.64 22.04 2.17
CA ARG A 207 4.53 20.85 3.03
C ARG A 207 5.62 19.83 2.73
N MET A 208 6.02 19.65 1.47
CA MET A 208 7.13 18.78 1.08
C MET A 208 8.45 19.29 1.68
N MET A 209 8.74 20.58 1.55
CA MET A 209 9.93 21.20 2.17
C MET A 209 9.94 21.02 3.68
N ARG A 210 8.84 21.34 4.37
CA ARG A 210 8.71 21.13 5.82
C ARG A 210 8.97 19.66 6.19
N ARG A 211 8.43 18.72 5.42
CA ARG A 211 8.60 17.28 5.66
C ARG A 211 10.05 16.82 5.46
N LEU A 212 10.74 17.30 4.43
CA LEU A 212 12.17 17.03 4.22
C LEU A 212 12.99 17.47 5.43
N HIS A 213 12.76 18.68 5.94
CA HIS A 213 13.43 19.16 7.15
C HIS A 213 13.12 18.30 8.37
N GLU A 214 11.85 17.96 8.61
CA GLU A 214 11.48 17.10 9.74
C GLU A 214 12.15 15.72 9.70
N VAL A 215 12.25 15.10 8.52
CA VAL A 215 12.91 13.80 8.36
C VAL A 215 14.43 13.96 8.53
N ALA A 216 15.03 15.01 7.96
CA ALA A 216 16.46 15.28 8.13
C ALA A 216 16.85 15.48 9.60
N ASP A 217 15.99 16.11 10.41
CA ASP A 217 16.23 16.31 11.84
C ASP A 217 16.02 15.04 12.67
N SER A 218 15.12 14.14 12.25
CA SER A 218 14.73 12.98 13.06
C SER A 218 15.38 11.66 12.65
N ASP A 219 15.95 11.55 11.46
CA ASP A 219 16.59 10.31 10.99
C ASP A 219 17.97 10.12 11.65
N PRO A 220 18.13 9.12 12.54
CA PRO A 220 19.37 8.87 13.27
C PRO A 220 20.52 8.36 12.37
N GLU A 221 20.23 7.92 11.14
CA GLU A 221 21.21 7.31 10.23
C GLU A 221 21.93 8.33 9.33
N LEU A 222 21.37 9.54 9.18
CA LEU A 222 21.99 10.61 8.40
C LEU A 222 23.24 11.16 9.12
N LYS A 223 24.39 11.15 8.43
CA LYS A 223 25.69 11.52 9.02
C LYS A 223 25.95 13.02 8.96
N HIS A 224 25.44 13.70 7.94
CA HIS A 224 25.74 15.10 7.63
C HIS A 224 24.48 15.98 7.71
N ARG A 225 23.65 15.83 8.76
CA ARG A 225 22.38 16.55 8.93
C ARG A 225 22.50 18.08 8.81
N GLU A 226 23.55 18.66 9.38
CA GLU A 226 23.75 20.12 9.31
C GLU A 226 24.04 20.57 7.87
N TRP A 227 24.76 19.75 7.09
CA TRP A 227 24.96 20.04 5.67
C TRP A 227 23.66 19.87 4.87
N LEU A 228 22.87 18.83 5.13
CA LEU A 228 21.56 18.63 4.50
C LEU A 228 20.62 19.82 4.72
N LYS A 229 20.75 20.52 5.86
CA LYS A 229 19.96 21.71 6.20
C LYS A 229 20.62 23.03 5.75
N SER A 230 21.68 22.96 4.96
CA SER A 230 22.31 24.17 4.41
C SER A 230 21.30 24.96 3.58
N PRO A 231 21.27 26.30 3.66
CA PRO A 231 20.33 27.10 2.91
C PRO A 231 20.34 26.78 1.41
N GLY A 232 19.18 26.48 0.83
CA GLY A 232 19.02 26.25 -0.60
C GLY A 232 19.31 24.83 -1.08
N LEU A 233 19.87 23.95 -0.25
CA LEU A 233 20.23 22.59 -0.69
C LEU A 233 18.97 21.74 -0.94
N LEU A 234 18.04 21.70 0.02
CA LEU A 234 16.80 20.93 -0.12
C LEU A 234 15.86 21.56 -1.14
N GLU A 235 15.85 22.88 -1.27
CA GLU A 235 15.08 23.59 -2.30
C GLU A 235 15.60 23.26 -3.71
N ALA A 236 16.92 23.24 -3.89
CA ALA A 236 17.55 22.86 -5.15
C ALA A 236 17.25 21.40 -5.49
N GLU A 237 17.32 20.51 -4.50
CA GLU A 237 16.96 19.11 -4.67
C GLU A 237 15.49 18.94 -5.05
N LEU A 238 14.57 19.61 -4.35
CA LEU A 238 13.14 19.51 -4.66
C LEU A 238 12.81 20.06 -6.05
N THR A 239 13.51 21.12 -6.48
CA THR A 239 13.44 21.66 -7.85
C THR A 239 13.93 20.64 -8.88
N ARG A 240 15.02 19.92 -8.58
CA ARG A 240 15.53 18.84 -9.42
C ARG A 240 14.54 17.68 -9.49
N THR A 241 13.96 17.28 -8.36
CA THR A 241 12.94 16.22 -8.28
C THR A 241 11.69 16.57 -9.09
N ASN A 242 11.31 17.84 -9.17
CA ASN A 242 10.17 18.28 -9.99
C ASN A 242 10.35 17.99 -11.50
N ALA A 243 11.59 17.78 -11.96
CA ALA A 243 11.85 17.33 -13.33
C ALA A 243 11.53 15.84 -13.57
N ASP A 244 11.32 15.06 -12.49
CA ASP A 244 10.78 13.70 -12.50
C ASP A 244 9.37 13.69 -11.87
N PRO A 245 8.32 13.75 -12.70
CA PRO A 245 6.94 13.77 -12.20
C PRO A 245 6.59 12.56 -11.35
N ALA A 246 7.21 11.39 -11.55
CA ALA A 246 6.90 10.21 -10.73
C ALA A 246 7.39 10.41 -9.30
N CYS A 247 8.65 10.82 -9.14
CA CYS A 247 9.26 11.09 -7.84
C CYS A 247 8.57 12.26 -7.13
N TYR A 248 8.28 13.36 -7.84
CA TYR A 248 7.58 14.50 -7.27
C TYR A 248 6.16 14.14 -6.79
N ASN A 249 5.41 13.38 -7.59
CA ASN A 249 4.09 12.91 -7.21
C ASN A 249 4.14 12.03 -5.95
N GLU A 250 5.13 11.16 -5.84
CA GLU A 250 5.29 10.32 -4.66
C GLU A 250 5.57 11.16 -3.41
N LEU A 251 6.50 12.13 -3.47
CA LEU A 251 6.77 13.04 -2.36
C LEU A 251 5.54 13.85 -1.96
N SER A 252 4.74 14.31 -2.92
CA SER A 252 3.53 15.09 -2.66
C SER A 252 2.53 14.34 -1.76
N THR A 253 2.60 13.01 -1.72
CA THR A 253 1.72 12.18 -0.89
C THR A 253 2.17 12.03 0.56
N GLY A 254 3.43 12.39 0.87
CA GLY A 254 4.00 12.27 2.20
C GLY A 254 4.42 10.86 2.61
N ILE A 255 4.47 9.89 1.69
CA ILE A 255 4.96 8.53 1.99
C ILE A 255 6.41 8.61 2.53
N THR A 256 6.65 8.08 3.72
CA THR A 256 7.93 8.29 4.46
C THR A 256 9.16 7.77 3.70
N GLY A 257 9.04 6.63 3.01
CA GLY A 257 10.19 5.98 2.34
C GLY A 257 10.91 6.90 1.36
N SER A 258 10.15 7.60 0.52
CA SER A 258 10.69 8.46 -0.54
C SER A 258 11.48 9.65 0.00
N TYR A 259 11.10 10.19 1.17
CA TYR A 259 11.85 11.27 1.83
C TYR A 259 13.17 10.77 2.41
N SER A 260 13.16 9.61 3.07
CA SER A 260 14.37 9.01 3.62
C SER A 260 15.37 8.65 2.53
N ASP A 261 14.91 8.14 1.39
CA ASP A 261 15.77 7.75 0.27
C ASP A 261 16.48 8.98 -0.34
N ILE A 262 15.75 10.07 -0.60
CA ILE A 262 16.34 11.32 -1.12
C ILE A 262 17.40 11.88 -0.15
N LEU A 263 17.09 11.90 1.14
CA LEU A 263 18.02 12.45 2.13
C LEU A 263 19.28 11.60 2.27
N ARG A 264 19.17 10.27 2.16
CA ARG A 264 20.33 9.35 2.17
C ARG A 264 21.17 9.49 0.90
N ASP A 265 20.53 9.62 -0.26
CA ASP A 265 21.22 9.85 -1.52
C ASP A 265 21.99 11.18 -1.50
N LEU A 266 21.40 12.23 -0.92
CA LEU A 266 22.11 13.48 -0.67
C LEU A 266 23.25 13.29 0.33
N ASP A 267 22.99 12.68 1.49
CA ASP A 267 23.99 12.46 2.55
C ASP A 267 25.26 11.74 2.03
N ALA A 268 25.08 10.81 1.09
CA ALA A 268 26.14 10.10 0.41
C ALA A 268 26.98 10.97 -0.55
N GLN A 269 26.44 12.11 -1.01
CA GLN A 269 27.11 13.08 -1.88
C GLN A 269 27.85 14.18 -1.11
N TYR A 270 27.92 14.09 0.23
CA TYR A 270 28.61 15.08 1.05
C TYR A 270 30.07 15.30 0.58
N PRO A 271 30.47 16.53 0.21
CA PRO A 271 31.76 16.79 -0.42
C PRO A 271 32.96 16.80 0.55
N GLY A 272 32.72 16.61 1.85
CA GLY A 272 33.75 16.70 2.90
C GLY A 272 34.35 15.35 3.33
N GLY A 273 34.34 14.35 2.44
CA GLY A 273 34.97 13.04 2.63
C GLY A 273 36.40 12.96 2.12
#